data_AF-A0A8J6MCN2-F1
#
_entry.id   AF-A0A8J6MCN2-F1
#
_cell.length_a   1.000
_cell.length_b   1.000
_cell.length_c   1.000
_cell.angle_alpha   90.00
_cell.angle_beta   90.00
_cell.angle_gamma   90.00
#
_symmetry.space_group_name_H-M   'P 1'
#
loop_
_entity.id
_entity.type
_entity.pdbx_description
1 polymer ?
#
loop_
_entity_poly.entity_id
_entity_poly.type
_entity_poly.pdbx_seq_one_letter_code
_entity_poly.pdbx_strand_id
1 'polypeptide(L)' 'MVTIITLGVIGVVIAAVVGIILFLVGIPLMIIGSILPWVLTLVGVVMLIKAALDKPFRWENFIPGLVALLASGLLRWLF' A
#
# COMPACT_ATOMS: atom_id res chain seq x y z
N MET A 1 -3.57 44.35 -18.18
CA MET A 1 -4.62 43.97 -17.20
C MET A 1 -5.00 42.52 -17.49
N VAL A 2 -4.76 41.61 -16.54
CA VAL A 2 -5.16 40.20 -16.69
C VAL A 2 -6.65 40.12 -16.40
N THR A 3 -7.44 39.60 -17.34
CA THR A 3 -8.89 39.48 -17.18
C THR A 3 -9.24 38.23 -16.36
N ILE A 4 -10.41 38.22 -15.72
CA ILE A 4 -10.93 37.06 -14.97
C ILE A 4 -10.94 35.79 -15.86
N ILE A 5 -11.21 35.95 -17.16
CA ILE A 5 -11.19 34.87 -18.15
C ILE A 5 -9.79 34.26 -18.26
N THR A 6 -8.73 35.08 -18.32
CA THR A 6 -7.34 34.59 -18.38
C THR A 6 -6.96 33.82 -17.12
N LEU A 7 -7.35 34.28 -15.93
CA LEU A 7 -7.11 33.55 -14.68
C LEU A 7 -7.90 32.24 -14.61
N GLY A 8 -9.13 32.22 -15.11
CA GLY A 8 -9.96 31.02 -15.19
C GLY A 8 -9.34 29.93 -16.05
N VAL A 9 -8.83 30.28 -17.24
CA VAL A 9 -8.15 29.33 -18.14
C VAL A 9 -6.88 28.78 -17.47
N ILE A 10 -6.07 29.63 -16.86
CA ILE A 10 -4.85 29.21 -16.14
C ILE A 10 -5.21 28.24 -15.00
N GLY A 11 -6.26 28.53 -14.23
CA GLY A 11 -6.73 27.67 -13.15
C GLY A 11 -7.15 26.29 -13.63
N VAL A 12 -7.90 26.20 -14.73
CA VAL A 12 -8.31 24.92 -15.33
C VAL A 12 -7.10 24.13 -15.81
N VAL A 13 -6.14 24.78 -16.47
CA VAL A 13 -4.92 24.13 -16.94
C VAL A 13 -4.10 23.59 -15.76
N ILE A 14 -3.93 24.38 -14.69
CA ILE A 14 -3.23 23.93 -13.49
C ILE A 14 -3.94 22.73 -12.85
N ALA A 15 -5.26 22.79 -12.69
CA ALA A 15 -6.03 21.69 -12.12
C ALA A 15 -5.90 20.40 -12.94
N ALA A 16 -5.95 20.51 -14.28
CA ALA A 16 -5.74 19.37 -15.17
C ALA A 16 -4.33 18.78 -15.03
N VAL A 17 -3.30 19.62 -14.98
CA VAL A 17 -1.91 19.18 -14.80
C VAL A 17 -1.73 18.47 -13.45
N VAL A 18 -2.27 19.05 -12.36
CA VAL A 18 -2.23 18.42 -11.03
C VAL A 18 -2.96 17.08 -11.04
N GLY A 19 -4.15 17.01 -11.66
CA GLY A 19 -4.90 15.77 -11.79
C GLY A 19 -4.13 14.68 -12.54
N ILE A 20 -3.47 15.03 -13.64
CA ILE A 20 -2.63 14.10 -14.41
C ILE A 20 -1.45 13.61 -13.58
N ILE A 21 -0.75 14.50 -12.87
CA ILE A 21 0.38 14.13 -12.01
C ILE A 21 -0.09 13.17 -10.91
N LEU A 22 -1.18 13.50 -10.23
CA LEU A 22 -1.74 12.65 -9.17
C LEU A 22 -2.19 11.29 -9.72
N PHE A 23 -2.73 11.23 -10.93
CA PHE A 23 -3.11 9.97 -11.55
C PHE A 23 -1.88 9.12 -11.91
N LEU A 24 -0.85 9.73 -12.51
CA LEU A 24 0.39 9.06 -12.88
C LEU A 24 1.16 8.54 -11.67
N VAL A 25 1.10 9.24 -10.53
CA VAL A 25 1.74 8.80 -9.28
C VAL A 25 0.84 7.85 -8.49
N GLY A 26 -0.47 8.08 -8.49
CA GLY A 26 -1.46 7.31 -7.74
C GLY A 26 -1.60 5.87 -8.24
N ILE A 27 -1.59 5.66 -9.56
CA ILE A 27 -1.69 4.30 -10.12
C ILE A 27 -0.54 3.39 -9.65
N PRO A 28 0.75 3.77 -9.79
CA PRO A 28 1.86 2.99 -9.26
C PRO A 28 1.73 2.70 -7.76
N LEU A 29 1.31 3.70 -6.96
CA LEU A 29 1.12 3.52 -5.53
C LEU A 29 -0.01 2.53 -5.20
N MET A 30 -1.12 2.54 -5.95
CA MET A 30 -2.18 1.55 -5.81
C MET A 30 -1.70 0.13 -6.16
N ILE A 31 -0.89 0.00 -7.21
CA ILE A 31 -0.34 -1.31 -7.60
C ILE A 31 0.59 -1.84 -6.50
N ILE A 32 1.48 -1.01 -5.97
CA ILE A 32 2.36 -1.39 -4.85
C ILE A 32 1.54 -1.72 -3.60
N GLY A 33 0.55 -0.88 -3.27
CA GLY A 33 -0.35 -1.07 -2.13
C GLY A 33 -1.19 -2.34 -2.20
N SER A 34 -1.53 -2.82 -3.41
CA SER A 34 -2.25 -4.08 -3.60
C SER A 34 -1.36 -5.33 -3.54
N ILE A 35 -0.10 -5.22 -3.98
CA ILE A 35 0.87 -6.33 -3.94
C ILE A 35 1.44 -6.51 -2.52
N LEU A 36 1.66 -5.42 -1.78
CA LEU A 36 2.29 -5.44 -0.46
C LEU A 36 1.59 -6.37 0.56
N PRO A 37 0.25 -6.35 0.71
CA PRO A 37 -0.44 -7.27 1.59
C PRO A 37 -0.25 -8.73 1.19
N TRP A 38 -0.22 -9.03 -0.11
CA TRP A 38 -0.01 -10.40 -0.60
C TRP A 38 1.37 -10.92 -0.22
N VAL A 39 2.42 -10.10 -0.37
CA VAL A 39 3.78 -10.44 0.05
C VAL A 39 3.85 -10.67 1.57
N LEU A 40 3.21 -9.80 2.36
CA LEU A 40 3.16 -9.95 3.82
C LEU A 40 2.40 -11.22 4.26
N THR A 41 1.33 -11.60 3.55
CA THR A 41 0.65 -12.89 3.79
C THR A 41 1.61 -14.05 3.56
N LEU A 42 2.35 -14.07 2.45
CA LEU A 42 3.31 -15.13 2.15
C LEU A 42 4.41 -15.22 3.19
N VAL A 43 5.01 -14.09 3.56
CA VAL A 43 6.03 -14.04 4.63
C VAL A 43 5.46 -14.55 5.94
N GLY A 44 4.24 -14.13 6.29
CA GLY A 44 3.55 -14.58 7.50
C GLY A 44 3.35 -16.09 7.52
N VAL A 45 2.82 -16.66 6.43
CA VAL A 45 2.59 -18.10 6.30
C VAL A 45 3.91 -18.88 6.32
N VAL A 46 4.91 -18.45 5.57
CA VAL A 46 6.23 -19.12 5.53
C VAL A 46 6.89 -19.10 6.91
N MET A 47 6.81 -17.98 7.63
CA MET A 47 7.34 -17.90 8.99
C MET A 47 6.56 -18.76 9.98
N LEU A 48 5.24 -18.85 9.87
CA LEU A 48 4.45 -19.76 10.70
C LEU A 48 4.82 -21.22 10.45
N ILE A 49 4.96 -21.62 9.18
CA ILE A 49 5.39 -22.98 8.81
C ILE A 49 6.79 -23.25 9.35
N LYS A 50 7.73 -22.32 9.16
CA LYS A 50 9.10 -22.45 9.67
C LYS A 50 9.14 -22.55 11.19
N ALA A 51 8.35 -21.73 11.89
CA ALA A 51 8.23 -21.77 13.35
C ALA A 51 7.70 -23.13 13.85
N ALA A 52 6.70 -23.69 13.16
CA ALA A 52 6.15 -25.00 13.46
C ALA A 52 7.15 -26.14 13.21
N LEU A 53 7.97 -26.04 12.16
CA LEU A 53 8.98 -27.06 11.82
C LEU A 53 10.21 -27.02 12.74
N ASP A 54 10.70 -25.83 13.12
CA ASP A 54 11.91 -25.71 13.93
C ASP A 54 11.66 -26.04 15.42
N LYS A 55 10.66 -25.40 16.05
CA LYS A 55 10.37 -25.57 17.49
C LYS A 55 8.87 -25.33 17.76
N PRO A 56 8.02 -26.38 17.65
CA PRO A 56 6.56 -26.22 17.65
C PRO A 56 5.97 -25.63 18.94
N PHE A 57 6.69 -25.71 20.07
CA PHE A 57 6.21 -25.23 21.38
C PHE A 57 6.74 -23.85 21.79
N ARG A 58 7.59 -23.20 20.97
CA ARG A 58 8.09 -21.84 21.26
C ARG A 58 7.25 -20.80 20.54
N TRP A 59 6.23 -20.30 21.23
CA TRP A 59 5.32 -19.25 20.79
C TRP A 59 6.02 -17.98 20.27
N GLU A 60 7.21 -17.67 20.76
CA GLU A 60 8.03 -16.53 20.31
C GLU A 60 8.36 -16.59 18.81
N ASN A 61 8.54 -17.80 18.26
CA ASN A 61 8.86 -17.97 16.84
C ASN A 61 7.64 -17.72 15.92
N PHE A 62 6.41 -17.76 16.47
CA PHE A 62 5.19 -17.51 15.71
C PHE A 62 4.82 -16.02 15.65
N ILE A 63 5.34 -15.21 16.57
CA ILE A 63 5.11 -13.75 16.63
C ILE A 63 5.37 -13.06 15.28
N PRO A 64 6.52 -13.22 14.61
CA PRO A 64 6.78 -12.50 13.38
C PRO A 64 5.85 -12.95 12.23
N GLY A 65 5.41 -14.20 12.22
CA GLY A 65 4.43 -14.70 11.26
C GLY A 65 3.02 -14.13 11.48
N LEU A 66 2.59 -14.07 12.75
CA LEU A 66 1.32 -13.46 13.15
C LEU A 66 1.29 -11.96 12.89
N VAL A 67 2.38 -11.24 13.20
CA VAL A 67 2.51 -9.80 12.95
C VAL A 67 2.45 -9.50 11.45
N ALA A 68 3.13 -10.29 10.62
CA ALA A 68 3.06 -10.14 9.16
C ALA A 68 1.65 -10.39 8.61
N LEU A 69 0.92 -11.37 9.15
CA LEU A 69 -0.47 -11.63 8.77
C LEU A 69 -1.44 -10.55 9.24
N LEU A 70 -1.29 -10.06 10.48
CA LEU A 70 -2.11 -8.95 10.99
C LEU A 70 -1.84 -7.66 10.21
N ALA A 71 -0.57 -7.36 9.92
CA ALA A 71 -0.19 -6.22 9.09
C ALA A 71 -0.76 -6.34 7.67
N SER A 72 -0.70 -7.54 7.08
CA SER A 72 -1.34 -7.83 5.79
C SER A 72 -2.85 -7.59 5.82
N GLY A 73 -3.54 -8.09 6.85
CA GLY A 73 -4.98 -7.90 7.03
C GLY A 73 -5.37 -6.43 7.20
N LEU A 74 -4.61 -5.67 8.00
CA LEU A 74 -4.81 -4.22 8.18
C LEU A 74 -4.58 -3.45 6.88
N LEU A 75 -3.56 -3.80 6.11
CA LEU A 75 -3.29 -3.16 4.83
C LEU A 75 -4.37 -3.47 3.79
N ARG A 76 -4.92 -4.70 3.74
CA ARG A 76 -6.09 -5.02 2.89
C ARG A 76 -7.37 -4.33 3.32
N TRP A 77 -7.46 -3.88 4.57
CA TRP A 77 -8.61 -3.13 5.05
C TRP A 77 -8.49 -1.64 4.70
N LEU A 78 -7.27 -1.12 4.62
CA LEU A 78 -6.95 0.27 4.29
C LEU A 78 -6.93 0.57 2.78
N PHE A 79 -6.57 -0.41 1.94
CA PHE A 79 -6.44 -0.29 0.49
C PHE A 79 -7.40 -1.24 -0.25
#